data_AF-A0A7S3Q585-F1
#
_entry.id   AF-A0A7S3Q585-F1
#
_cell.length_a   1.000
_cell.length_b   1.000
_cell.length_c   1.000
_cell.angle_alpha   90.00
_cell.angle_beta   90.00
_cell.angle_gamma   90.00
#
_symmetry.space_group_name_H-M   'P 1'
#
loop_
_entity.id
_entity.type
_entity.pdbx_description
1 polymer ?
#
loop_
_entity_poly.entity_id
_entity_poly.type
_entity_poly.pdbx_seq_one_letter_code
_entity_poly.pdbx_strand_id
1 'polypeptide(L)'
;IESIHDFIAATDTPELRQARLLLKRFQCHKLYKKVAEEPIPIIRDSGNGKDAQFKFAWQRKLWSMNESEIAEDIVKCSQLRGGPQRQAQHQLAPEHIIVEKRSIHHGMGAENPVSAMRFLPKKLLSKLREKPELLPIAHKIEEEEYECSIPRAFLQRTLRVYCRKDDDEDGGDTCNFLKTCYYQFIDNIQKREGLGMDNIGNNNNNNNDH
;
A
#
# COMPACT_ATOMS: atom_id res chain seq x y z
N ILE A 1 27.84 -13.36 -19.58
CA ILE A 1 27.05 -12.17 -19.97
C ILE A 1 26.90 -11.36 -18.69
N GLU A 2 27.70 -10.30 -18.59
CA GLU A 2 27.68 -9.33 -17.51
C GLU A 2 26.28 -8.67 -17.45
N SER A 3 25.88 -8.22 -16.28
CA SER A 3 24.52 -7.75 -16.03
C SER A 3 24.14 -6.61 -16.99
N ILE A 4 22.84 -6.43 -17.28
CA ILE A 4 22.37 -5.25 -18.03
C ILE A 4 22.82 -3.94 -17.37
N HIS A 5 23.02 -3.95 -16.05
CA HIS A 5 23.58 -2.83 -15.30
C HIS A 5 25.03 -2.53 -15.69
N ASP A 6 25.86 -3.56 -15.91
CA ASP A 6 27.25 -3.43 -16.31
C ASP A 6 27.34 -2.88 -17.75
N PHE A 7 26.47 -3.39 -18.63
CA PHE A 7 26.34 -2.87 -19.99
C PHE A 7 25.96 -1.39 -20.03
N ILE A 8 24.95 -0.97 -19.26
CA ILE A 8 24.52 0.44 -19.19
C ILE A 8 25.63 1.31 -18.57
N ALA A 9 26.36 0.80 -17.57
CA ALA A 9 27.46 1.53 -16.95
C ALA A 9 28.65 1.74 -17.89
N ALA A 10 28.94 0.75 -18.76
CA ALA A 10 30.09 0.75 -19.66
C ALA A 10 29.86 1.49 -20.98
N THR A 11 28.62 1.78 -21.36
CA THR A 11 28.30 2.47 -22.63
C THR A 11 28.27 3.98 -22.50
N ASP A 12 28.77 4.69 -23.53
CA ASP A 12 28.75 6.16 -23.60
C ASP A 12 27.58 6.72 -24.41
N THR A 13 26.70 5.87 -24.95
CA THR A 13 25.51 6.25 -25.73
C THR A 13 24.71 7.38 -25.04
N PRO A 14 24.47 8.53 -25.69
CA PRO A 14 23.79 9.69 -25.08
C PRO A 14 22.39 9.38 -24.54
N GLU A 15 21.66 8.50 -25.23
CA GLU A 15 20.31 8.05 -24.90
C GLU A 15 20.26 7.35 -23.54
N LEU A 16 21.37 6.73 -23.11
CA LEU A 16 21.48 6.00 -21.83
C LEU A 16 22.03 6.87 -20.70
N ARG A 17 22.28 8.16 -20.93
CA ARG A 17 22.83 9.07 -19.92
C ARG A 17 22.00 9.09 -18.63
N GLN A 18 20.67 9.15 -18.72
CA GLN A 18 19.81 9.19 -17.53
C GLN A 18 19.87 7.87 -16.75
N ALA A 19 19.90 6.73 -17.43
CA ALA A 19 20.07 5.42 -16.80
C ALA A 19 21.42 5.31 -16.07
N ARG A 20 22.50 5.81 -16.68
CA ARG A 20 23.82 5.89 -16.02
C ARG A 20 23.80 6.76 -14.77
N LEU A 21 23.12 7.91 -14.80
CA LEU A 21 22.98 8.77 -13.63
C LEU A 21 22.25 8.07 -12.49
N LEU A 22 21.17 7.34 -12.80
CA LEU A 22 20.43 6.54 -11.80
C LEU A 22 21.30 5.42 -11.22
N LEU A 23 22.07 4.70 -12.06
CA LEU A 23 23.00 3.66 -11.58
C LEU A 23 24.08 4.23 -10.68
N LYS A 24 24.68 5.36 -11.05
CA LYS A 24 25.68 6.05 -10.22
C LYS A 24 25.08 6.45 -8.87
N ARG A 25 23.86 7.01 -8.85
CA ARG A 25 23.15 7.33 -7.60
C ARG A 25 22.96 6.08 -6.75
N PHE A 26 22.50 4.98 -7.35
CA PHE A 26 22.31 3.70 -6.66
C PHE A 26 23.62 3.17 -6.05
N GLN A 27 24.71 3.15 -6.81
CA GLN A 27 26.05 2.74 -6.34
C GLN A 27 26.56 3.63 -5.19
N CYS A 28 26.26 4.92 -5.24
CA CYS A 28 26.58 5.88 -4.17
C CYS A 28 25.58 5.84 -3.00
N HIS A 29 24.65 4.90 -2.95
CA HIS A 29 23.59 4.80 -1.94
C HIS A 29 22.72 6.08 -1.82
N LYS A 30 22.64 6.88 -2.90
CA LYS A 30 21.76 8.07 -3.01
C LYS A 30 20.35 7.67 -3.41
N LEU A 31 19.70 6.93 -2.51
CA LEU A 31 18.33 6.43 -2.69
C LEU A 31 17.31 7.53 -2.40
N TYR A 32 16.14 7.44 -3.04
CA TYR A 32 15.01 8.30 -2.73
C TYR A 32 14.56 8.11 -1.28
N LYS A 33 14.29 9.21 -0.59
CA LYS A 33 13.96 9.20 0.84
C LYS A 33 12.48 8.86 1.03
N LYS A 34 12.17 7.85 1.85
CA LYS A 34 10.79 7.55 2.23
C LYS A 34 10.28 8.62 3.19
N VAL A 35 9.21 9.31 2.81
CA VAL A 35 8.62 10.42 3.56
C VAL A 35 7.46 9.96 4.43
N ALA A 36 6.61 9.09 3.90
CA ALA A 36 5.45 8.56 4.60
C ALA A 36 5.14 7.12 4.19
N GLU A 37 4.46 6.42 5.08
CA GLU A 37 3.92 5.09 4.86
C GLU A 37 2.58 5.00 5.60
N GLU A 38 1.53 4.69 4.87
CA GLU A 38 0.17 4.59 5.40
C GLU A 38 -0.35 3.17 5.22
N PRO A 39 -0.62 2.44 6.33
CA PRO A 39 -1.25 1.15 6.27
C PRO A 39 -2.72 1.31 5.84
N ILE A 40 -3.14 0.50 4.89
CA ILE A 40 -4.52 0.45 4.40
C ILE A 40 -5.14 -0.88 4.87
N PRO A 41 -5.68 -0.95 6.10
CA PRO A 41 -6.21 -2.16 6.66
C PRO A 41 -7.39 -2.67 5.83
N ILE A 42 -7.36 -3.96 5.58
CA ILE A 42 -8.44 -4.71 4.96
C ILE A 42 -9.11 -5.54 6.05
N ILE A 43 -10.44 -5.49 6.08
CA ILE A 43 -11.26 -6.34 6.94
C ILE A 43 -11.73 -7.53 6.11
N ARG A 44 -11.61 -8.73 6.68
CA ARG A 44 -12.24 -9.93 6.12
C ARG A 44 -13.75 -9.82 6.32
N ASP A 45 -14.49 -9.95 5.23
CA ASP A 45 -15.93 -10.13 5.33
C ASP A 45 -16.19 -11.58 5.78
N SER A 46 -16.79 -11.75 6.96
CA SER A 46 -17.15 -13.06 7.49
C SER A 46 -18.32 -13.70 6.74
N GLY A 47 -19.00 -12.95 5.86
CA GLY A 47 -20.33 -13.30 5.34
C GLY A 47 -20.36 -14.11 4.05
N ASN A 48 -19.64 -13.73 2.99
CA ASN A 48 -19.76 -14.38 1.68
C ASN A 48 -18.61 -13.98 0.75
N GLY A 49 -17.43 -14.57 1.02
CA GLY A 49 -16.16 -14.34 0.34
C GLY A 49 -16.19 -13.76 -1.07
N LYS A 50 -15.47 -12.65 -1.24
CA LYS A 50 -14.42 -12.43 -2.27
C LYS A 50 -13.80 -11.04 -2.18
N ASP A 51 -14.51 -10.08 -1.60
CA ASP A 51 -14.06 -8.69 -1.61
C ASP A 51 -13.51 -8.25 -0.25
N ALA A 52 -12.19 -8.04 -0.24
CA ALA A 52 -11.48 -7.30 0.79
C ALA A 52 -12.14 -5.93 1.03
N GLN A 53 -12.84 -5.76 2.16
CA GLN A 53 -13.49 -4.49 2.50
C GLN A 53 -12.51 -3.56 3.22
N PHE A 54 -12.61 -2.26 2.92
CA PHE A 54 -11.85 -1.24 3.64
C PHE A 54 -12.55 -0.88 4.93
N LYS A 55 -11.76 -0.67 6.00
CA LYS A 55 -12.31 -0.23 7.29
C LYS A 55 -13.00 1.13 7.20
N PHE A 56 -12.45 2.05 6.38
CA PHE A 56 -12.95 3.41 6.27
C PHE A 56 -13.19 3.81 4.81
N ALA A 57 -14.21 4.61 4.54
CA ALA A 57 -14.54 5.09 3.19
C ALA A 57 -13.40 5.87 2.55
N TRP A 58 -12.71 6.73 3.32
CA TRP A 58 -11.56 7.50 2.83
C TRP A 58 -10.39 6.60 2.40
N GLN A 59 -10.19 5.44 3.05
CA GLN A 59 -9.15 4.48 2.67
C GLN A 59 -9.46 3.80 1.34
N ARG A 60 -10.73 3.44 1.13
CA ARG A 60 -11.21 2.93 -0.16
C ARG A 60 -11.00 3.96 -1.27
N LYS A 61 -11.34 5.22 -1.01
CA LYS A 61 -11.12 6.33 -1.94
C LYS A 61 -9.62 6.52 -2.24
N LEU A 62 -8.78 6.57 -1.22
CA LEU A 62 -7.33 6.69 -1.37
C LEU A 62 -6.76 5.52 -2.20
N TRP A 63 -7.21 4.29 -1.93
CA TRP A 63 -6.76 3.11 -2.66
C TRP A 63 -7.28 3.05 -4.10
N SER A 64 -8.40 3.70 -4.44
CA SER A 64 -8.90 3.74 -5.81
C SER A 64 -8.31 4.86 -6.67
N MET A 65 -7.77 5.94 -6.08
CA MET A 65 -7.05 7.00 -6.81
C MET A 65 -5.81 6.46 -7.52
N ASN A 66 -5.44 6.94 -8.70
CA ASN A 66 -4.16 6.53 -9.28
C ASN A 66 -2.97 7.21 -8.58
N GLU A 67 -1.76 6.66 -8.72
CA GLU A 67 -0.57 7.18 -8.02
C GLU A 67 -0.21 8.61 -8.43
N SER A 68 -0.43 8.96 -9.70
CA SER A 68 -0.21 10.31 -10.24
C SER A 68 -1.18 11.34 -9.64
N GLU A 69 -2.47 11.00 -9.55
CA GLU A 69 -3.51 11.81 -8.91
C GLU A 69 -3.18 12.08 -7.45
N ILE A 70 -2.68 11.07 -6.73
CA ILE A 70 -2.25 11.24 -5.34
C ILE A 70 -1.08 12.23 -5.28
N ALA A 71 -0.07 12.09 -6.16
CA ALA A 71 1.06 13.01 -6.21
C ALA A 71 0.61 14.46 -6.52
N GLU A 72 -0.28 14.64 -7.49
CA GLU A 72 -0.85 15.95 -7.85
C GLU A 72 -1.64 16.58 -6.70
N ASP A 73 -2.47 15.81 -6.01
CA ASP A 73 -3.25 16.31 -4.87
C ASP A 73 -2.38 16.66 -3.66
N ILE A 74 -1.26 15.96 -3.45
CA ILE A 74 -0.25 16.34 -2.45
C ILE A 74 0.40 17.68 -2.83
N VAL A 75 0.72 17.89 -4.11
CA VAL A 75 1.28 19.17 -4.61
C VAL A 75 0.27 20.32 -4.45
N LYS A 76 -1.02 20.10 -4.72
CA LYS A 76 -2.05 21.13 -4.46
C LYS A 76 -2.06 21.57 -2.99
N CYS A 77 -1.78 20.66 -2.05
CA CYS A 77 -1.67 20.99 -0.64
C CYS A 77 -0.45 21.88 -0.30
N SER A 78 0.59 21.91 -1.14
CA SER A 78 1.75 22.79 -0.96
C SER A 78 1.45 24.25 -1.30
N GLN A 79 0.51 24.48 -2.23
CA GLN A 79 0.13 25.81 -2.70
C GLN A 79 -0.78 26.55 -1.71
N LEU A 80 -1.49 25.82 -0.85
CA LEU A 80 -2.48 26.38 0.09
C LEU A 80 -1.86 27.00 1.35
N ARG A 81 -0.60 26.69 1.70
CA ARG A 81 0.03 27.10 2.98
C ARG A 81 1.11 28.18 2.86
N GLY A 82 1.42 28.69 1.67
CA GLY A 82 2.50 29.66 1.48
C GLY A 82 2.00 31.06 1.14
N GLY A 83 2.26 32.05 2.01
CA GLY A 83 2.36 33.44 1.56
C GLY A 83 3.50 33.60 0.52
N PRO A 84 3.53 34.68 -0.26
CA PRO A 84 4.39 34.81 -1.45
C PRO A 84 5.90 34.58 -1.19
N GLN A 85 6.39 34.80 0.04
CA GLN A 85 7.81 34.58 0.40
C GLN A 85 8.20 33.10 0.61
N ARG A 86 7.28 32.20 0.99
CA ARG A 86 7.59 30.76 1.18
C ARG A 86 7.45 29.94 -0.12
N GLN A 87 6.77 30.48 -1.13
CA GLN A 87 6.53 29.78 -2.40
C GLN A 87 7.80 29.67 -3.26
N ALA A 88 8.77 30.58 -3.11
CA ALA A 88 9.97 30.60 -3.93
C ALA A 88 11.05 29.58 -3.51
N GLN A 89 11.12 29.19 -2.23
CA GLN A 89 12.18 28.30 -1.72
C GLN A 89 11.84 26.81 -1.75
N HIS A 90 10.56 26.44 -1.76
CA HIS A 90 10.14 25.03 -1.72
C HIS A 90 9.01 24.76 -2.72
N GLN A 91 9.30 24.92 -4.02
CA GLN A 91 8.36 24.51 -5.05
C GLN A 91 8.36 22.98 -5.17
N LEU A 92 7.33 22.37 -4.59
CA LEU A 92 7.04 20.95 -4.77
C LEU A 92 6.35 20.76 -6.11
N ALA A 93 6.80 19.77 -6.88
CA ALA A 93 6.26 19.44 -8.19
C ALA A 93 6.00 17.92 -8.24
N PRO A 94 5.04 17.42 -9.05
CA PRO A 94 4.69 16.01 -9.06
C PRO A 94 5.89 15.10 -9.36
N GLU A 95 6.80 15.54 -10.22
CA GLU A 95 8.02 14.83 -10.58
C GLU A 95 9.01 14.65 -9.43
N HIS A 96 8.85 15.38 -8.31
CA HIS A 96 9.63 15.22 -7.09
C HIS A 96 9.07 14.14 -6.15
N ILE A 97 7.88 13.62 -6.44
CA ILE A 97 7.16 12.68 -5.57
C ILE A 97 7.09 11.32 -6.27
N ILE A 98 7.34 10.25 -5.51
CA ILE A 98 6.98 8.89 -5.92
C ILE A 98 5.90 8.42 -4.96
N VAL A 99 4.79 7.98 -5.50
CA VAL A 99 3.74 7.27 -4.76
C VAL A 99 3.80 5.82 -5.19
N GLU A 100 3.84 4.91 -4.22
CA GLU A 100 3.92 3.46 -4.45
C GLU A 100 2.82 2.77 -3.64
N LYS A 101 1.94 2.04 -4.33
CA LYS A 101 0.98 1.14 -3.72
C LYS A 101 1.55 -0.26 -3.66
N ARG A 102 1.63 -0.83 -2.46
CA ARG A 102 2.08 -2.20 -2.25
C ARG A 102 0.98 -3.07 -1.70
N SER A 103 0.94 -4.30 -2.19
CA SER A 103 0.05 -5.37 -1.75
C SER A 103 0.91 -6.59 -1.44
N ILE A 104 1.02 -6.94 -0.17
CA ILE A 104 1.81 -8.09 0.31
C ILE A 104 0.83 -9.17 0.75
N HIS A 105 0.95 -10.37 0.18
CA HIS A 105 0.09 -11.50 0.54
C HIS A 105 0.82 -12.84 0.55
N HIS A 106 0.20 -13.84 1.18
CA HIS A 106 0.74 -15.20 1.33
C HIS A 106 0.40 -16.10 0.12
N GLY A 107 0.45 -15.55 -1.09
CA GLY A 107 0.15 -16.27 -2.34
C GLY A 107 -1.34 -16.40 -2.71
N MET A 108 -2.28 -16.23 -1.77
CA MET A 108 -3.73 -16.33 -2.03
C MET A 108 -4.51 -15.04 -1.70
N GLY A 109 -3.91 -13.87 -1.93
CA GLY A 109 -4.55 -12.59 -1.62
C GLY A 109 -4.93 -12.48 -0.13
N ALA A 110 -6.21 -12.19 0.17
CA ALA A 110 -6.71 -12.07 1.54
C ALA A 110 -7.03 -13.41 2.23
N GLU A 111 -7.01 -14.50 1.47
CA GLU A 111 -7.35 -15.83 1.95
C GLU A 111 -6.16 -16.50 2.66
N ASN A 112 -6.48 -17.36 3.62
CA ASN A 112 -5.49 -18.18 4.30
C ASN A 112 -5.06 -19.32 3.35
N PRO A 113 -3.79 -19.42 2.91
CA PRO A 113 -3.37 -20.47 1.99
C PRO A 113 -3.51 -21.89 2.56
N VAL A 114 -3.49 -22.03 3.90
CA VAL A 114 -3.68 -23.32 4.57
C VAL A 114 -5.09 -23.86 4.37
N SER A 115 -6.08 -23.00 4.15
CA SER A 115 -7.46 -23.42 3.87
C SER A 115 -7.60 -24.27 2.60
N ALA A 116 -6.68 -24.10 1.64
CA ALA A 116 -6.60 -24.88 0.41
C ALA A 116 -5.80 -26.19 0.58
N MET A 117 -5.13 -26.39 1.72
CA MET A 117 -4.34 -27.59 1.98
C MET A 117 -5.20 -28.73 2.54
N ARG A 118 -4.69 -29.95 2.40
CA ARG A 118 -5.25 -31.15 3.01
C ARG A 118 -4.14 -31.90 3.72
N PHE A 119 -4.46 -32.44 4.89
CA PHE A 119 -3.51 -33.04 5.81
C PHE A 119 -3.82 -34.52 5.97
N LEU A 120 -2.75 -35.32 6.07
CA LEU A 120 -2.83 -36.73 6.33
C LEU A 120 -2.16 -37.03 7.69
N PRO A 121 -2.89 -37.62 8.66
CA PRO A 121 -2.30 -37.98 9.94
C PRO A 121 -1.15 -38.97 9.77
N LYS A 122 -0.09 -38.83 10.59
CA LYS A 122 1.10 -39.70 10.56
C LYS A 122 0.74 -41.19 10.58
N LYS A 123 -0.27 -41.58 11.36
CA LYS A 123 -0.77 -42.96 11.48
C LYS A 123 -1.30 -43.56 10.17
N LEU A 124 -1.66 -42.73 9.19
CA LEU A 124 -2.16 -43.16 7.89
C LEU A 124 -1.08 -43.17 6.80
N LEU A 125 0.13 -42.65 7.07
CA LEU A 125 1.21 -42.60 6.08
C LEU A 125 1.68 -43.99 5.63
N SER A 126 1.57 -45.01 6.48
CA SER A 126 1.89 -46.40 6.10
C SER A 126 1.02 -46.92 4.96
N LYS A 127 -0.21 -46.40 4.82
CA LYS A 127 -1.17 -46.80 3.78
C LYS A 127 -0.90 -46.15 2.42
N LEU A 128 0.05 -45.23 2.32
CA LEU A 128 0.41 -44.58 1.04
C LEU A 128 1.05 -45.54 0.01
N ARG A 129 1.46 -46.73 0.45
CA ARG A 129 2.00 -47.79 -0.42
C ARG A 129 0.94 -48.78 -0.89
N GLU A 130 -0.31 -48.64 -0.44
CA GLU A 130 -1.42 -49.49 -0.86
C GLU A 130 -1.91 -49.12 -2.26
N LYS A 131 -2.85 -49.91 -2.79
CA LYS A 131 -3.45 -49.63 -4.09
C LYS A 131 -4.24 -48.32 -4.06
N PRO A 132 -4.40 -47.61 -5.20
CA PRO A 132 -5.09 -46.32 -5.26
C PRO A 132 -6.47 -46.28 -4.58
N GLU A 133 -7.23 -47.38 -4.65
CA GLU A 133 -8.58 -47.48 -4.06
C GLU A 133 -8.58 -47.56 -2.53
N LEU A 134 -7.43 -47.87 -1.93
CA LEU A 134 -7.22 -47.99 -0.48
C LEU A 134 -6.43 -46.81 0.10
N LEU A 135 -6.07 -45.83 -0.72
CA LEU A 135 -5.34 -44.65 -0.26
C LEU A 135 -6.17 -43.86 0.75
N PRO A 136 -5.56 -43.40 1.85
CA PRO A 136 -6.28 -42.66 2.87
C PRO A 136 -6.67 -41.27 2.35
N ILE A 137 -7.87 -40.82 2.72
CA ILE A 137 -8.37 -39.49 2.35
C ILE A 137 -7.73 -38.45 3.27
N ALA A 138 -7.08 -37.45 2.67
CA ALA A 138 -6.58 -36.29 3.41
C ALA A 138 -7.74 -35.35 3.77
N HIS A 139 -7.72 -34.81 4.98
CA HIS A 139 -8.80 -33.94 5.49
C HIS A 139 -8.34 -32.49 5.56
N LYS A 140 -9.30 -31.57 5.54
CA LYS A 140 -9.05 -30.17 5.85
C LYS A 140 -9.02 -30.02 7.38
N ILE A 141 -8.15 -29.15 7.87
CA ILE A 141 -8.17 -28.70 9.25
C ILE A 141 -8.88 -27.34 9.25
N GLU A 142 -9.87 -27.16 10.12
CA GLU A 142 -10.60 -25.90 10.22
C GLU A 142 -9.74 -24.82 10.87
N GLU A 143 -9.92 -23.56 10.45
CA GLU A 143 -9.02 -22.46 10.81
C GLU A 143 -9.01 -22.21 12.33
N GLU A 144 -10.13 -22.44 12.99
CA GLU A 144 -10.32 -22.31 14.44
C GLU A 144 -9.38 -23.24 15.23
N GLU A 145 -8.98 -24.39 14.67
CA GLU A 145 -8.07 -25.32 15.35
C GLU A 145 -6.63 -24.78 15.44
N TYR A 146 -6.28 -23.80 14.60
CA TYR A 146 -4.95 -23.23 14.53
C TYR A 146 -4.93 -21.70 14.43
N GLU A 147 -6.04 -21.03 14.74
CA GLU A 147 -6.20 -19.58 14.60
C GLU A 147 -5.15 -18.79 15.41
N CYS A 148 -4.78 -19.29 16.59
CA CYS A 148 -3.76 -18.70 17.45
C CYS A 148 -2.35 -18.72 16.84
N SER A 149 -2.13 -19.52 15.80
CA SER A 149 -0.83 -19.73 15.16
C SER A 149 -0.69 -19.03 13.81
N ILE A 150 -1.74 -18.36 13.33
CA ILE A 150 -1.75 -17.70 12.01
C ILE A 150 -1.81 -16.17 12.11
N PRO A 151 -1.37 -15.45 11.06
CA PRO A 151 -1.53 -14.00 11.01
C PRO A 151 -3.00 -13.60 11.03
N ARG A 152 -3.31 -12.48 11.70
CA ARG A 152 -4.66 -11.88 11.70
C ARG A 152 -5.13 -11.43 10.31
N ALA A 153 -4.20 -11.15 9.41
CA ALA A 153 -4.47 -10.75 8.04
C ALA A 153 -3.43 -11.36 7.10
N PHE A 154 -3.90 -11.93 5.99
CA PHE A 154 -3.05 -12.57 4.98
C PHE A 154 -2.72 -11.65 3.82
N LEU A 155 -3.41 -10.51 3.71
CA LEU A 155 -3.17 -9.43 2.77
C LEU A 155 -2.95 -8.12 3.53
N GLN A 156 -1.83 -7.46 3.23
CA GLN A 156 -1.50 -6.14 3.74
C GLN A 156 -1.36 -5.17 2.56
N ARG A 157 -2.05 -4.04 2.64
CA ARG A 157 -1.91 -2.94 1.68
C ARG A 157 -1.23 -1.76 2.37
N THR A 158 -0.29 -1.14 1.66
CA THR A 158 0.40 0.08 2.14
C THR A 158 0.54 1.07 1.00
N LEU A 159 0.31 2.35 1.29
CA LEU A 159 0.70 3.45 0.42
C LEU A 159 2.03 4.02 0.92
N ARG A 160 3.02 4.17 0.05
CA ARG A 160 4.31 4.77 0.39
C ARG A 160 4.54 6.00 -0.45
N VAL A 161 5.11 7.02 0.18
CA VAL A 161 5.49 8.27 -0.50
C VAL A 161 6.98 8.48 -0.32
N TYR A 162 7.69 8.72 -1.40
CA TYR A 162 9.11 9.03 -1.42
C TYR A 162 9.37 10.39 -2.06
N CYS A 163 10.42 11.06 -1.59
CA CYS A 163 10.96 12.26 -2.21
C CYS A 163 12.12 11.90 -3.13
N ARG A 164 12.09 12.38 -4.37
CA ARG A 164 13.19 12.23 -5.33
C ARG A 164 14.30 13.25 -5.15
N LYS A 165 14.00 14.39 -4.51
CA LYS A 165 14.96 15.48 -4.33
C LYS A 165 15.92 15.16 -3.19
N ASP A 166 17.21 15.38 -3.41
CA ASP A 166 18.21 15.25 -2.36
C ASP A 166 18.24 16.56 -1.56
N ASP A 167 18.14 16.46 -0.23
CA ASP A 167 18.16 17.65 0.65
C ASP A 167 19.54 18.37 0.64
N ASP A 168 20.59 17.70 0.15
CA ASP A 168 21.97 18.20 0.15
C ASP A 168 22.26 19.25 -0.94
N GLU A 169 21.43 19.33 -2.00
CA GLU A 169 21.73 20.22 -3.15
C GLU A 169 21.24 21.66 -2.95
N ASP A 170 20.19 21.88 -2.15
CA ASP A 170 19.53 23.19 -2.02
C ASP A 170 19.42 23.71 -0.58
N GLY A 171 19.98 23.01 0.42
CA GLY A 171 19.89 23.38 1.84
C GLY A 171 18.46 23.46 2.38
N GLY A 172 17.50 22.89 1.65
CA GLY A 172 16.07 23.00 1.88
C GLY A 172 15.46 21.68 2.35
N ASP A 173 14.60 21.76 3.36
CA ASP A 173 13.95 20.61 3.99
C ASP A 173 12.73 20.12 3.18
N THR A 174 12.99 19.75 1.93
CA THR A 174 11.95 19.35 0.96
C THR A 174 11.21 18.11 1.45
N CYS A 175 11.91 17.17 2.09
CA CYS A 175 11.31 15.98 2.67
C CYS A 175 10.29 16.29 3.77
N ASN A 176 10.60 17.16 4.74
CA ASN A 176 9.63 17.52 5.78
C ASN A 176 8.49 18.38 5.24
N PHE A 177 8.77 19.23 4.25
CA PHE A 177 7.70 19.97 3.56
C PHE A 177 6.73 19.02 2.84
N LEU A 178 7.25 18.07 2.05
CA LEU A 178 6.45 17.03 1.41
C LEU A 178 5.67 16.19 2.44
N LYS A 179 6.29 15.85 3.58
CA LYS A 179 5.62 15.16 4.69
C LYS A 179 4.40 15.93 5.20
N THR A 180 4.55 17.24 5.37
CA THR A 180 3.49 18.13 5.82
C THR A 180 2.36 18.19 4.80
N CYS A 181 2.68 18.35 3.51
CA CYS A 181 1.70 18.33 2.42
C CYS A 181 0.96 17.00 2.33
N TYR A 182 1.67 15.89 2.51
CA TYR A 182 1.08 14.55 2.54
C TYR A 182 0.04 14.40 3.66
N TYR A 183 0.37 14.78 4.90
CA TYR A 183 -0.61 14.68 5.99
C TYR A 183 -1.79 15.63 5.81
N GLN A 184 -1.59 16.81 5.22
CA GLN A 184 -2.71 17.68 4.85
C GLN A 184 -3.62 17.04 3.80
N PHE A 185 -3.03 16.36 2.81
CA PHE A 185 -3.79 15.61 1.82
C PHE A 185 -4.61 14.49 2.47
N ILE A 186 -4.03 13.73 3.40
CA ILE A 186 -4.72 12.69 4.17
C ILE A 186 -5.87 13.27 5.03
N ASP A 187 -5.63 14.38 5.71
CA ASP A 187 -6.68 15.07 6.48
C ASP A 187 -7.83 15.55 5.57
N ASN A 188 -7.51 16.07 4.39
CA ASN A 188 -8.51 16.51 3.41
C ASN A 188 -9.36 15.36 2.86
N ILE A 189 -8.78 14.20 2.55
CA ILE A 189 -9.56 13.03 2.09
C ILE A 189 -10.39 12.44 3.24
N GLN A 190 -9.85 12.40 4.46
CA GLN A 190 -10.59 11.96 5.65
C GLN A 190 -11.80 12.85 5.92
N LYS A 191 -11.66 14.17 5.82
CA LYS A 191 -12.78 15.11 6.00
C LYS A 191 -13.84 14.98 4.92
N ARG A 192 -13.43 14.89 3.64
CA ARG A 192 -14.37 14.77 2.51
C ARG A 192 -15.19 13.49 2.56
N GLU A 193 -14.57 12.37 2.92
CA GLU A 193 -15.21 11.04 2.88
C GLU A 193 -15.73 10.59 4.26
N GLY A 194 -15.28 11.22 5.35
CA GLY A 194 -15.68 10.91 6.73
C GLY A 194 -16.98 11.58 7.18
N LEU A 195 -17.32 12.74 6.61
CA LEU A 195 -18.60 13.44 6.88
C LEU A 195 -19.84 12.70 6.32
N GLY A 196 -19.66 11.56 5.65
CA GLY A 196 -20.74 10.79 5.01
C GLY A 196 -21.44 9.73 5.89
N MET A 197 -21.02 9.51 7.14
CA MET A 197 -21.57 8.42 7.98
C MET A 197 -22.33 8.87 9.23
N ASP A 198 -22.20 10.12 9.69
CA ASP A 198 -22.83 10.58 10.95
C ASP A 198 -24.27 11.09 10.80
N ASN A 199 -24.88 11.07 9.61
CA ASN A 199 -26.24 11.59 9.37
C ASN A 199 -27.33 10.51 9.18
N ILE A 200 -27.05 9.24 9.46
CA ILE A 200 -28.08 8.18 9.50
C ILE A 200 -28.44 7.91 10.96
N GLY A 201 -29.26 8.77 11.57
CA GLY A 201 -29.75 8.51 12.92
C GLY A 201 -30.18 9.73 13.72
N ASN A 202 -31.06 10.57 13.18
CA ASN A 202 -31.98 11.39 13.97
C ASN A 202 -33.10 11.94 13.08
N ASN A 203 -33.98 11.04 12.64
CA ASN A 203 -35.34 11.40 12.25
C ASN A 203 -36.29 10.45 12.99
N ASN A 204 -36.36 10.60 14.31
CA ASN A 204 -37.51 10.11 15.06
C ASN A 204 -38.59 11.18 15.00
N ASN A 205 -39.56 10.90 14.12
CA ASN A 205 -40.96 11.27 14.16
C ASN A 205 -41.38 12.12 15.37
N ASN A 206 -41.46 13.44 15.17
CA ASN A 206 -42.54 14.22 15.76
C ASN A 206 -43.64 14.31 14.69
N ASN A 207 -44.61 13.41 14.77
CA ASN A 207 -45.93 13.66 14.23
C ASN A 207 -46.96 13.35 15.32
N ASN A 208 -47.76 14.39 15.56
CA ASN A 208 -48.86 14.49 16.50
C ASN A 208 -49.88 13.37 16.34
N ASP A 209 -50.60 13.06 17.42
CA ASP A 209 -52.05 13.01 17.37
C ASP A 209 -52.66 13.50 18.69
N HIS A 210 -53.81 14.14 18.53
CA HIS A 210 -54.63 14.90 19.48
C HIS A 210 -55.21 14.11 20.64
#